data_AF-A0A164MHE9-F1
#
_entry.id   AF-A0A164MHE9-F1
#
_cell.length_a   1.000
_cell.length_b   1.000
_cell.length_c   1.000
_cell.angle_alpha   90.00
_cell.angle_beta   90.00
_cell.angle_gamma   90.00
#
_symmetry.space_group_name_H-M   'P 1'
#
loop_
_entity.id
_entity.type
_entity.pdbx_description
1 polymer ?
#
loop_
_entity_poly.entity_id
_entity_poly.type
_entity_poly.pdbx_seq_one_letter_code
_entity_poly.pdbx_strand_id
1 'polypeptide(L)'
;MDGNIDGVELFNNSEQAELIPILAVVHSIKKSAHSKEKKHILKTSIPVLLGYYHGQGKPKIKKFLTPLLRDLKRLQDAPMRAYLKRVKSHSGYWSCERCIQRGVQWPLRPTAPEEQASKRPANEATKPKKKIKKIIQLRETNAPPRVDEDFYSYCKSYTVEDEHIINFNDLSPFSEIDFKMVSGFIIDSMHTVYGAFSRRLNGISSVKHEGRLKIELLAAVDARLKLFAKCKPFEFKRTVHQLTKSVNNYKDAELQQLLYYLLFPFFHKILEKKQLENILLLPQSMLLLGSYNPEPVPAEKSGEARRLLKLYVEQMKEFEFPIRFFTHNVIHVSEDVINHQTGVETLDAFIYENVQRVFRDILGSGNKPVEQICNRLTERNKYLLPTSADGLILSQAEDFYTQAELMEQKEAGSKTSCWNF
;
A
#
# COMPACT_ATOMS: atom_id res chain seq x y z
N MET A 1 5.00 18.61 -4.17
CA MET A 1 4.00 19.50 -4.75
C MET A 1 3.01 18.81 -5.69
N ASP A 2 2.10 18.02 -5.14
CA ASP A 2 0.98 17.47 -5.90
C ASP A 2 -0.17 18.48 -6.09
N GLY A 3 -0.58 18.94 -7.29
CA GLY A 3 -1.68 19.90 -7.55
C GLY A 3 -3.03 19.39 -8.17
N ASN A 4 -4.21 19.69 -7.60
CA ASN A 4 -5.58 19.37 -8.13
C ASN A 4 -6.28 20.58 -8.73
N ILE A 5 -6.99 20.49 -9.88
CA ILE A 5 -7.62 21.62 -10.61
C ILE A 5 -8.89 21.21 -11.37
N ASP A 6 -10.10 21.61 -10.91
CA ASP A 6 -11.37 21.39 -11.63
C ASP A 6 -12.47 22.40 -11.24
N GLY A 7 -13.41 22.66 -12.16
CA GLY A 7 -14.31 23.81 -12.15
C GLY A 7 -15.66 23.65 -11.47
N VAL A 8 -16.15 24.74 -10.87
CA VAL A 8 -17.51 24.88 -10.37
C VAL A 8 -18.26 25.83 -11.31
N GLU A 9 -19.21 25.30 -12.09
CA GLU A 9 -20.16 26.11 -12.87
C GLU A 9 -21.13 26.82 -11.91
N LEU A 10 -21.09 28.15 -11.88
CA LEU A 10 -21.95 28.95 -11.00
C LEU A 10 -23.31 29.31 -11.65
N PHE A 11 -23.41 29.23 -12.99
CA PHE A 11 -24.59 29.64 -13.75
C PHE A 11 -24.80 28.79 -15.02
N ASN A 12 -26.07 28.52 -15.39
CA ASN A 12 -26.45 27.78 -16.61
C ASN A 12 -26.39 28.67 -17.87
N ASN A 13 -25.22 29.19 -18.23
CA ASN A 13 -25.05 29.91 -19.50
C ASN A 13 -23.63 29.67 -20.05
N SER A 14 -23.53 29.13 -21.27
CA SER A 14 -22.27 28.78 -21.94
C SER A 14 -21.39 29.97 -22.35
N GLU A 15 -21.88 31.21 -22.18
CA GLU A 15 -21.17 32.44 -22.52
C GLU A 15 -20.54 33.17 -21.31
N GLN A 16 -20.53 32.59 -20.10
CA GLN A 16 -19.91 33.19 -18.90
C GLN A 16 -18.74 32.36 -18.34
N ALA A 17 -17.82 33.00 -17.58
CA ALA A 17 -16.58 32.39 -17.08
C ALA A 17 -16.80 31.50 -15.83
N GLU A 18 -16.13 30.34 -15.77
CA GLU A 18 -16.18 29.37 -14.65
C GLU A 18 -15.17 29.72 -13.53
N LEU A 19 -15.33 29.18 -12.30
CA LEU A 19 -14.35 29.31 -11.19
C LEU A 19 -13.85 27.92 -10.76
N ILE A 20 -12.54 27.69 -10.77
CA ILE A 20 -11.90 26.36 -10.71
C ILE A 20 -10.79 26.31 -9.64
N PRO A 21 -11.01 25.85 -8.40
CA PRO A 21 -9.98 25.78 -7.35
C PRO A 21 -8.80 24.83 -7.67
N ILE A 22 -7.61 25.25 -7.23
CA ILE A 22 -6.31 24.60 -7.43
C ILE A 22 -5.65 24.29 -6.08
N LEU A 23 -5.25 23.06 -5.77
CA LEU A 23 -4.75 22.65 -4.44
C LEU A 23 -3.46 21.80 -4.50
N ALA A 24 -2.38 22.09 -3.74
CA ALA A 24 -1.19 21.21 -3.60
C ALA A 24 -0.51 21.12 -2.24
N VAL A 25 0.32 20.08 -2.10
CA VAL A 25 1.06 19.71 -0.89
C VAL A 25 2.58 19.74 -1.13
N VAL A 26 3.37 20.46 -0.31
CA VAL A 26 4.85 20.58 -0.46
C VAL A 26 5.59 19.69 0.55
N HIS A 27 6.56 18.91 0.07
CA HIS A 27 7.26 17.89 0.88
C HIS A 27 8.73 18.20 1.20
N SER A 28 9.42 19.04 0.41
CA SER A 28 10.80 19.46 0.67
C SER A 28 11.12 20.75 -0.08
N ILE A 29 12.08 21.54 0.42
CA ILE A 29 12.49 22.83 -0.13
C ILE A 29 14.01 22.90 -0.29
N LYS A 30 14.45 23.60 -1.33
CA LYS A 30 15.87 23.88 -1.62
C LYS A 30 16.06 25.38 -1.79
N LYS A 31 17.23 25.89 -1.42
CA LYS A 31 17.54 27.34 -1.44
C LYS A 31 17.37 27.98 -2.83
N SER A 32 17.63 27.24 -3.91
CA SER A 32 17.24 27.57 -5.29
C SER A 32 17.25 26.33 -6.19
N ALA A 33 16.62 26.41 -7.37
CA ALA A 33 16.51 25.30 -8.33
C ALA A 33 17.87 24.79 -8.88
N HIS A 34 18.92 25.60 -8.80
CA HIS A 34 20.26 25.29 -9.32
C HIS A 34 21.31 25.08 -8.20
N SER A 35 20.90 25.17 -6.93
CA SER A 35 21.80 24.96 -5.80
C SER A 35 22.35 23.53 -5.78
N LYS A 36 23.61 23.33 -5.37
CA LYS A 36 24.24 22.00 -5.20
C LYS A 36 24.09 21.44 -3.76
N GLU A 37 23.55 22.23 -2.82
CA GLU A 37 23.37 21.83 -1.42
C GLU A 37 22.29 20.73 -1.26
N LYS A 38 22.21 20.08 -0.09
CA LYS A 38 21.15 19.09 0.21
C LYS A 38 19.79 19.76 0.43
N LYS A 39 18.71 19.07 0.03
CA LYS A 39 17.32 19.55 0.14
C LYS A 39 16.86 19.43 1.61
N HIS A 40 16.08 20.40 2.11
CA HIS A 40 15.51 20.36 3.46
C HIS A 40 14.08 19.80 3.41
N ILE A 41 13.79 18.76 4.20
CA ILE A 41 12.51 18.04 4.15
C ILE A 41 11.57 18.60 5.24
N LEU A 42 10.35 18.96 4.85
CA LEU A 42 9.35 19.51 5.75
C LEU A 42 8.61 18.39 6.48
N LYS A 43 8.42 18.54 7.80
CA LYS A 43 7.90 17.48 8.68
C LYS A 43 6.37 17.36 8.76
N THR A 44 5.62 18.28 8.13
CA THR A 44 4.15 18.26 8.03
C THR A 44 3.70 18.61 6.59
N SER A 45 2.60 18.00 6.12
CA SER A 45 2.13 18.07 4.72
C SER A 45 0.63 18.41 4.65
N ILE A 46 0.29 19.70 4.73
CA ILE A 46 -1.09 20.21 4.61
C ILE A 46 -1.39 20.50 3.12
N PRO A 47 -2.59 20.15 2.59
CA PRO A 47 -3.02 20.64 1.28
C PRO A 47 -3.24 22.16 1.32
N VAL A 48 -2.41 22.87 0.55
CA VAL A 48 -2.42 24.32 0.38
C VAL A 48 -3.20 24.63 -0.88
N LEU A 49 -4.20 25.50 -0.81
CA LEU A 49 -4.77 26.06 -2.03
C LEU A 49 -3.68 26.82 -2.79
N LEU A 50 -3.39 26.40 -4.02
CA LEU A 50 -2.39 27.05 -4.88
C LEU A 50 -2.99 28.13 -5.75
N GLY A 51 -4.32 28.14 -5.93
CA GLY A 51 -5.01 29.16 -6.70
C GLY A 51 -6.47 28.81 -7.02
N TYR A 52 -7.12 29.66 -7.81
CA TYR A 52 -8.37 29.38 -8.51
C TYR A 52 -8.18 29.82 -9.97
N TYR A 53 -8.72 29.09 -10.94
CA TYR A 53 -8.74 29.48 -12.34
C TYR A 53 -10.12 30.08 -12.67
N HIS A 54 -10.14 31.28 -13.28
CA HIS A 54 -11.36 31.96 -13.70
C HIS A 54 -11.30 32.29 -15.20
N GLY A 55 -12.13 31.64 -16.02
CA GLY A 55 -12.09 31.78 -17.48
C GLY A 55 -13.05 30.85 -18.21
N GLN A 56 -13.11 30.94 -19.55
CA GLN A 56 -13.92 30.04 -20.38
C GLN A 56 -13.11 28.83 -20.87
N GLY A 57 -13.53 27.62 -20.48
CA GLY A 57 -12.96 26.34 -20.92
C GLY A 57 -11.76 25.80 -20.11
N LYS A 58 -11.46 24.51 -20.29
CA LYS A 58 -10.42 23.77 -19.53
C LYS A 58 -8.99 24.22 -19.90
N PRO A 59 -8.09 24.42 -18.91
CA PRO A 59 -6.71 24.80 -19.17
C PRO A 59 -5.92 23.67 -19.88
N LYS A 60 -4.89 24.02 -20.67
CA LYS A 60 -4.01 23.04 -21.33
C LYS A 60 -3.20 22.25 -20.29
N ILE A 61 -3.66 21.02 -20.03
CA ILE A 61 -3.16 20.03 -19.06
C ILE A 61 -1.64 19.90 -18.97
N LYS A 62 -0.90 19.85 -20.10
CA LYS A 62 0.57 19.67 -20.09
C LYS A 62 1.33 20.79 -19.37
N LYS A 63 0.91 22.04 -19.51
CA LYS A 63 1.56 23.18 -18.81
C LYS A 63 1.24 23.21 -17.31
N PHE A 64 0.25 22.43 -16.89
CA PHE A 64 -0.45 22.60 -15.63
C PHE A 64 -0.30 21.43 -14.65
N LEU A 65 -0.30 20.20 -15.15
CA LEU A 65 -0.09 18.97 -14.37
C LEU A 65 1.37 18.62 -14.21
N THR A 66 2.30 19.22 -14.96
CA THR A 66 3.74 18.92 -14.88
C THR A 66 4.30 19.03 -13.44
N PRO A 67 3.86 19.97 -12.58
CA PRO A 67 4.20 19.97 -11.16
C PRO A 67 3.52 18.85 -10.35
N LEU A 68 2.21 18.63 -10.51
CA LEU A 68 1.46 17.53 -9.87
C LEU A 68 2.07 16.16 -10.17
N LEU A 69 2.32 15.88 -11.44
CA LEU A 69 2.87 14.60 -11.91
C LEU A 69 4.30 14.35 -11.39
N ARG A 70 5.02 15.42 -11.04
CA ARG A 70 6.36 15.33 -10.44
C ARG A 70 6.29 14.84 -8.98
N ASP A 71 5.11 14.94 -8.36
CA ASP A 71 4.86 14.66 -6.95
C ASP A 71 4.01 13.40 -6.71
N LEU A 72 3.26 12.95 -7.71
CA LEU A 72 2.56 11.66 -7.70
C LEU A 72 3.51 10.44 -7.64
N LYS A 73 4.83 10.66 -7.63
CA LYS A 73 5.92 9.67 -7.51
C LYS A 73 5.80 8.70 -6.33
N ARG A 74 4.95 8.99 -5.34
CA ARG A 74 4.82 8.18 -4.10
C ARG A 74 3.51 7.42 -3.99
N LEU A 75 2.68 7.50 -5.03
CA LEU A 75 1.29 7.10 -4.94
C LEU A 75 1.11 5.73 -5.58
N GLN A 76 0.75 4.75 -4.75
CA GLN A 76 -0.52 4.01 -4.85
C GLN A 76 -0.41 2.53 -4.55
N ASP A 77 -1.51 1.98 -4.02
CA ASP A 77 -1.75 0.56 -3.95
C ASP A 77 -1.84 -0.07 -5.37
N ALA A 78 -1.75 -1.39 -5.44
CA ALA A 78 -1.74 -2.10 -6.73
C ALA A 78 -2.96 -1.79 -7.63
N PRO A 79 -4.20 -1.70 -7.11
CA PRO A 79 -5.35 -1.25 -7.90
C PRO A 79 -5.17 0.13 -8.54
N MET A 80 -4.76 1.14 -7.78
CA MET A 80 -4.68 2.49 -8.32
C MET A 80 -3.47 2.66 -9.25
N ARG A 81 -2.32 2.01 -8.98
CA ARG A 81 -1.21 1.97 -9.94
C ARG A 81 -1.66 1.36 -11.26
N ALA A 82 -2.37 0.24 -11.22
CA ALA A 82 -2.89 -0.40 -12.43
C ALA A 82 -3.81 0.52 -13.23
N TYR A 83 -4.69 1.25 -12.52
CA TYR A 83 -5.58 2.25 -13.12
C TYR A 83 -4.80 3.40 -13.78
N LEU A 84 -3.88 4.04 -13.06
CA LEU A 84 -3.09 5.16 -13.60
C LEU A 84 -2.20 4.74 -14.77
N LYS A 85 -1.58 3.57 -14.67
CA LYS A 85 -0.69 3.03 -15.70
C LYS A 85 -1.43 2.42 -16.88
N ARG A 86 -2.76 2.20 -16.78
CA ARG A 86 -3.59 1.50 -17.76
C ARG A 86 -3.10 0.07 -18.05
N VAL A 87 -2.68 -0.62 -16.99
CA VAL A 87 -2.15 -2.00 -17.04
C VAL A 87 -3.06 -2.99 -16.31
N LYS A 88 -2.88 -4.29 -16.57
CA LYS A 88 -3.66 -5.34 -15.92
C LYS A 88 -3.57 -5.22 -14.40
N SER A 89 -4.72 -5.30 -13.73
CA SER A 89 -4.81 -5.24 -12.27
C SER A 89 -4.13 -6.43 -11.59
N HIS A 90 -3.92 -6.35 -10.29
CA HIS A 90 -3.32 -7.39 -9.44
C HIS A 90 -3.97 -8.78 -9.52
N SER A 91 -5.15 -8.92 -10.15
CA SER A 91 -5.82 -10.19 -10.39
C SER A 91 -5.68 -10.71 -11.83
N GLY A 92 -4.88 -10.05 -12.67
CA GLY A 92 -4.63 -10.41 -14.08
C GLY A 92 -3.44 -11.36 -14.26
N TYR A 93 -3.37 -11.98 -15.44
CA TYR A 93 -2.27 -12.88 -15.81
C TYR A 93 -0.94 -12.15 -15.91
N TRP A 94 -0.92 -10.98 -16.55
CA TRP A 94 0.28 -10.14 -16.70
C TRP A 94 0.25 -8.97 -15.69
N SER A 95 0.00 -9.29 -14.42
CA SER A 95 -0.25 -8.28 -13.40
C SER A 95 1.00 -7.69 -12.76
N CYS A 96 2.12 -8.43 -12.74
CA CYS A 96 3.36 -7.91 -12.16
C CYS A 96 3.88 -6.71 -12.96
N GLU A 97 4.10 -5.60 -12.25
CA GLU A 97 4.54 -4.33 -12.80
C GLU A 97 6.07 -4.21 -12.93
N ARG A 98 6.82 -5.19 -12.41
CA ARG A 98 8.29 -5.15 -12.30
C ARG A 98 9.00 -6.27 -13.03
N CYS A 99 8.33 -7.38 -13.33
CA CYS A 99 8.92 -8.45 -14.12
C CYS A 99 7.96 -9.02 -15.15
N ILE A 100 8.55 -9.55 -16.22
CA ILE A 100 7.90 -10.13 -17.38
C ILE A 100 7.63 -11.59 -17.07
N GLN A 101 6.46 -11.86 -16.49
CA GLN A 101 5.97 -13.21 -16.31
C GLN A 101 4.45 -13.27 -16.46
N ARG A 102 3.99 -14.37 -17.07
CA ARG A 102 2.58 -14.72 -17.12
C ARG A 102 2.22 -15.52 -15.88
N GLY A 103 1.22 -15.07 -15.15
CA GLY A 103 0.64 -15.85 -14.07
C GLY A 103 0.00 -17.14 -14.60
N VAL A 104 -0.07 -18.16 -13.76
CA VAL A 104 -0.72 -19.44 -14.12
C VAL A 104 -1.95 -19.62 -13.26
N GLN A 105 -3.06 -20.04 -13.88
CA GLN A 105 -4.23 -20.46 -13.12
C GLN A 105 -3.94 -21.79 -12.44
N TRP A 106 -3.94 -21.76 -11.11
CA TRP A 106 -3.76 -22.96 -10.32
C TRP A 106 -4.99 -23.22 -9.45
N PRO A 107 -5.44 -24.48 -9.32
CA PRO A 107 -6.55 -24.80 -8.44
C PRO A 107 -6.16 -24.53 -6.98
N LEU A 108 -7.07 -23.92 -6.21
CA LEU A 108 -6.91 -23.79 -4.74
C LEU A 108 -6.91 -25.15 -4.00
N ARG A 109 -7.06 -26.27 -4.71
CA ARG A 109 -7.02 -27.61 -4.14
C ARG A 109 -6.09 -28.45 -5.00
N PRO A 110 -5.13 -29.20 -4.43
CA PRO A 110 -4.51 -30.31 -5.13
C PRO A 110 -5.66 -31.24 -5.55
N THR A 111 -5.94 -31.30 -6.85
CA THR A 111 -6.84 -32.32 -7.38
C THR A 111 -6.06 -33.62 -7.37
N ALA A 112 -6.66 -34.69 -6.84
CA ALA A 112 -6.16 -36.04 -7.10
C ALA A 112 -5.97 -36.21 -8.62
N PRO A 113 -4.96 -36.97 -9.07
CA PRO A 113 -4.74 -37.23 -10.49
C PRO A 113 -6.03 -37.69 -11.16
N GLU A 114 -6.29 -37.24 -12.40
CA GLU A 114 -7.54 -37.51 -13.14
C GLU A 114 -7.90 -39.00 -13.20
N GLU A 115 -6.93 -39.91 -13.11
CA GLU A 115 -7.13 -41.36 -13.03
C GLU A 115 -7.97 -41.84 -11.84
N GLN A 116 -8.06 -41.08 -10.74
CA GLN A 116 -8.88 -41.44 -9.57
C GLN A 116 -10.29 -40.85 -9.61
N ALA A 117 -10.58 -39.93 -10.54
CA ALA A 117 -11.91 -39.32 -10.68
C ALA A 117 -12.93 -40.24 -11.38
N SER A 118 -12.46 -41.23 -12.15
CA SER A 118 -13.29 -42.19 -12.90
C SER A 118 -13.87 -43.33 -12.04
N LYS A 119 -13.46 -43.47 -10.78
CA LYS A 119 -13.87 -44.57 -9.87
C LYS A 119 -14.94 -44.18 -8.84
N ARG A 120 -15.59 -43.02 -8.94
CA ARG A 120 -16.63 -42.62 -7.98
C ARG A 120 -17.95 -43.36 -8.23
N PRO A 121 -18.62 -43.87 -7.18
CA PRO A 121 -19.88 -44.59 -7.31
C PRO A 121 -20.99 -43.69 -7.89
N ALA A 122 -21.86 -44.28 -8.72
CA ALA A 122 -22.87 -43.60 -9.54
C ALA A 122 -23.89 -42.74 -8.76
N ASN A 123 -23.96 -42.86 -7.43
CA ASN A 123 -24.94 -42.16 -6.60
C ASN A 123 -24.55 -40.72 -6.18
N GLU A 124 -23.39 -40.19 -6.61
CA GLU A 124 -23.00 -38.78 -6.37
C GLU A 124 -23.11 -37.87 -7.61
N ALA A 125 -23.57 -38.38 -8.75
CA ALA A 125 -23.58 -37.69 -10.04
C ALA A 125 -24.53 -36.48 -10.14
N THR A 126 -25.42 -36.27 -9.17
CA THR A 126 -26.46 -35.22 -9.18
C THR A 126 -26.12 -33.96 -8.35
N LYS A 127 -24.98 -33.90 -7.66
CA LYS A 127 -24.55 -32.65 -7.02
C LYS A 127 -23.85 -31.76 -8.05
N PRO A 128 -24.25 -30.48 -8.24
CA PRO A 128 -23.56 -29.59 -9.16
C PRO A 128 -22.08 -29.54 -8.80
N LYS A 129 -21.20 -29.85 -9.77
CA LYS A 129 -19.75 -29.77 -9.59
C LYS A 129 -19.41 -28.36 -9.11
N LYS A 130 -19.12 -28.19 -7.81
CA LYS A 130 -18.70 -26.90 -7.24
C LYS A 130 -17.51 -26.39 -8.07
N LYS A 131 -17.71 -25.29 -8.82
CA LYS A 131 -16.65 -24.66 -9.62
C LYS A 131 -15.40 -24.52 -8.74
N ILE A 132 -14.31 -25.15 -9.15
CA ILE A 132 -13.03 -25.01 -8.45
C ILE A 132 -12.58 -23.56 -8.68
N LYS A 133 -12.54 -22.77 -7.60
CA LYS A 133 -12.00 -21.42 -7.66
C LYS A 133 -10.51 -21.53 -7.98
N LYS A 134 -10.15 -21.11 -9.19
CA LYS A 134 -8.76 -21.00 -9.65
C LYS A 134 -8.26 -19.61 -9.29
N ILE A 135 -7.02 -19.52 -8.81
CA ILE A 135 -6.35 -18.26 -8.56
C ILE A 135 -5.16 -18.14 -9.51
N ILE A 136 -4.85 -16.91 -9.90
CA ILE A 136 -3.64 -16.63 -10.67
C ILE A 136 -2.46 -16.62 -9.71
N GLN A 137 -1.41 -17.35 -10.07
CA GLN A 137 -0.15 -17.40 -9.32
C GLN A 137 1.01 -16.91 -10.18
N LEU A 138 1.84 -16.04 -9.62
CA LEU A 138 3.06 -15.50 -10.24
C LEU A 138 4.26 -16.20 -9.61
N ARG A 139 4.65 -17.35 -10.17
CA ARG A 139 5.59 -18.26 -9.51
C ARG A 139 7.04 -17.95 -9.82
N GLU A 140 7.39 -17.14 -10.81
CA GLU A 140 8.81 -16.91 -11.12
C GLU A 140 9.42 -15.80 -10.29
N THR A 141 10.54 -16.07 -9.63
CA THR A 141 11.27 -15.09 -8.79
C THR A 141 12.45 -14.46 -9.53
N ASN A 142 12.86 -15.06 -10.65
CA ASN A 142 13.96 -14.62 -11.50
C ASN A 142 13.48 -14.26 -12.92
N ALA A 143 12.20 -13.91 -13.06
CA ALA A 143 11.66 -13.43 -14.32
C ALA A 143 12.40 -12.16 -14.78
N PRO A 144 12.59 -11.97 -16.11
CA PRO A 144 13.22 -10.77 -16.65
C PRO A 144 12.55 -9.49 -16.14
N PRO A 145 13.30 -8.44 -15.77
CA PRO A 145 12.70 -7.20 -15.29
C PRO A 145 11.98 -6.47 -16.42
N ARG A 146 10.93 -5.72 -16.05
CA ARG A 146 10.37 -4.67 -16.90
C ARG A 146 11.27 -3.45 -16.79
N VAL A 147 11.46 -2.72 -17.89
CA VAL A 147 12.24 -1.47 -17.93
C VAL A 147 11.35 -0.32 -18.41
N ASP A 148 11.72 0.91 -18.07
CA ASP A 148 10.92 2.10 -18.40
C ASP A 148 10.87 2.34 -19.92
N GLU A 149 12.01 2.12 -20.59
CA GLU A 149 12.21 2.34 -22.03
C GLU A 149 11.24 1.51 -22.88
N ASP A 150 10.99 0.27 -22.45
CA ASP A 150 10.19 -0.72 -23.17
C ASP A 150 8.77 -0.83 -22.63
N PHE A 151 8.32 0.08 -21.76
CA PHE A 151 7.05 -0.07 -21.06
C PHE A 151 5.86 -0.26 -22.02
N TYR A 152 5.82 0.52 -23.11
CA TYR A 152 4.76 0.43 -24.12
C TYR A 152 4.89 -0.77 -25.08
N SER A 153 6.03 -1.46 -25.06
CA SER A 153 6.26 -2.67 -25.86
C SER A 153 5.74 -3.95 -25.19
N TYR A 154 5.36 -3.89 -23.90
CA TYR A 154 4.81 -5.00 -23.12
C TYR A 154 3.33 -5.26 -23.41
N CYS A 155 3.06 -5.44 -24.69
CA CYS A 155 1.76 -5.58 -25.28
C CYS A 155 1.71 -6.84 -26.15
N LYS A 156 0.51 -7.39 -26.33
CA LYS A 156 0.36 -8.59 -27.13
C LYS A 156 0.67 -8.25 -28.60
N SER A 157 1.74 -8.83 -29.13
CA SER A 157 2.14 -8.71 -30.53
C SER A 157 2.39 -10.09 -31.12
N TYR A 158 2.69 -10.18 -32.42
CA TYR A 158 3.08 -11.44 -33.06
C TYR A 158 4.38 -12.02 -32.48
N THR A 159 5.20 -11.19 -31.84
CA THR A 159 6.52 -11.55 -31.31
C THR A 159 6.58 -11.57 -29.78
N VAL A 160 5.57 -11.02 -29.09
CA VAL A 160 5.55 -10.84 -27.63
C VAL A 160 4.22 -11.31 -27.07
N GLU A 161 4.24 -12.32 -26.20
CA GLU A 161 3.04 -12.85 -25.52
C GLU A 161 2.60 -11.98 -24.32
N ASP A 162 3.44 -11.04 -23.90
CA ASP A 162 3.16 -10.13 -22.79
C ASP A 162 1.92 -9.27 -23.06
N GLU A 163 0.96 -9.25 -22.14
CA GLU A 163 -0.28 -8.48 -22.27
C GLU A 163 -0.47 -7.59 -21.04
N HIS A 164 0.60 -6.92 -20.59
CA HIS A 164 0.58 -6.05 -19.43
C HIS A 164 -0.29 -4.81 -19.63
N ILE A 165 -0.24 -4.21 -20.81
CA ILE A 165 -1.06 -3.04 -21.17
C ILE A 165 -2.49 -3.48 -21.52
N ILE A 166 -3.49 -2.76 -21.03
CA ILE A 166 -4.90 -3.11 -21.28
C ILE A 166 -5.32 -2.75 -22.70
N ASN A 167 -5.05 -1.52 -23.15
CA ASN A 167 -5.55 -0.98 -24.41
C ASN A 167 -4.61 0.13 -24.93
N PHE A 168 -4.20 0.04 -26.19
CA PHE A 168 -3.35 1.04 -26.84
C PHE A 168 -4.06 2.35 -27.20
N ASN A 169 -5.38 2.32 -27.29
CA ASN A 169 -6.17 3.51 -27.55
C ASN A 169 -6.50 4.27 -26.26
N ASP A 170 -6.12 3.72 -25.10
CA ASP A 170 -6.34 4.30 -23.77
C ASP A 170 -5.05 4.18 -22.95
N LEU A 171 -4.03 4.92 -23.40
CA LEU A 171 -2.74 4.96 -22.73
C LEU A 171 -2.80 5.78 -21.45
N SER A 172 -1.80 5.57 -20.60
CA SER A 172 -1.66 6.33 -19.37
C SER A 172 -1.53 7.83 -19.66
N PRO A 173 -2.17 8.72 -18.88
CA PRO A 173 -1.91 10.16 -18.97
C PRO A 173 -0.44 10.52 -18.69
N PHE A 174 0.32 9.60 -18.07
CA PHE A 174 1.76 9.74 -17.81
C PHE A 174 2.63 9.49 -19.05
N SER A 175 2.09 8.88 -20.11
CA SER A 175 2.78 8.74 -21.40
C SER A 175 3.14 10.10 -22.00
N GLU A 176 2.31 11.10 -21.76
CA GLU A 176 2.43 12.42 -22.37
C GLU A 176 3.52 13.31 -21.78
N ILE A 177 4.06 12.94 -20.61
CA ILE A 177 4.98 13.75 -19.82
C ILE A 177 6.29 13.02 -19.50
N ASP A 178 6.61 11.95 -20.24
CA ASP A 178 7.86 11.19 -20.10
C ASP A 178 8.11 10.69 -18.66
N PHE A 179 7.05 10.18 -18.02
CA PHE A 179 7.17 9.61 -16.68
C PHE A 179 7.67 8.16 -16.75
N LYS A 180 8.55 7.80 -15.82
CA LYS A 180 9.07 6.44 -15.66
C LYS A 180 7.99 5.49 -15.16
N MET A 181 7.36 4.77 -16.08
CA MET A 181 6.17 3.95 -15.81
C MET A 181 6.45 2.70 -14.96
N VAL A 182 7.69 2.21 -14.93
CA VAL A 182 8.12 1.08 -14.11
C VAL A 182 8.75 1.58 -12.82
N SER A 183 9.83 2.37 -12.91
CA SER A 183 10.61 2.77 -11.73
C SER A 183 10.06 3.99 -10.99
N GLY A 184 9.13 4.74 -11.60
CA GLY A 184 8.52 5.92 -10.99
C GLY A 184 7.36 5.63 -10.05
N PHE A 185 6.79 4.43 -10.08
CA PHE A 185 5.69 4.01 -9.22
C PHE A 185 6.16 3.05 -8.12
N ILE A 186 6.03 3.46 -6.87
CA ILE A 186 6.56 2.74 -5.71
C ILE A 186 5.69 1.51 -5.37
N ILE A 187 6.35 0.40 -5.03
CA ILE A 187 5.78 -0.75 -4.35
C ILE A 187 5.99 -0.56 -2.85
N ASP A 188 4.98 0.00 -2.19
CA ASP A 188 5.03 0.27 -0.77
C ASP A 188 4.92 -1.02 0.06
N SER A 189 5.58 -1.05 1.22
CA SER A 189 5.61 -2.24 2.06
C SER A 189 4.32 -2.43 2.84
N MET A 190 3.60 -1.34 3.13
CA MET A 190 2.30 -1.38 3.79
C MET A 190 1.30 -2.28 3.04
N HIS A 191 1.02 -2.01 1.76
CA HIS A 191 0.10 -2.84 0.99
C HIS A 191 0.71 -4.16 0.52
N THR A 192 2.04 -4.19 0.29
CA THR A 192 2.69 -5.36 -0.32
C THR A 192 3.12 -6.39 0.72
N VAL A 193 3.95 -6.00 1.68
CA VAL A 193 4.50 -6.90 2.70
C VAL A 193 3.43 -7.23 3.73
N TYR A 194 2.70 -6.24 4.26
CA TYR A 194 1.60 -6.54 5.20
C TYR A 194 0.44 -7.23 4.49
N GLY A 195 0.19 -6.91 3.21
CA GLY A 195 -0.76 -7.66 2.37
C GLY A 195 -0.38 -9.13 2.22
N ALA A 196 0.89 -9.43 1.91
CA ALA A 196 1.40 -10.81 1.82
C ALA A 196 1.32 -11.54 3.17
N PHE A 197 1.72 -10.86 4.25
CA PHE A 197 1.67 -11.38 5.61
C PHE A 197 0.23 -11.66 6.08
N SER A 198 -0.70 -10.73 5.84
CA SER A 198 -2.12 -10.90 6.13
C SER A 198 -2.70 -12.11 5.40
N ARG A 199 -2.36 -12.34 4.13
CA ARG A 199 -2.77 -13.54 3.40
C ARG A 199 -2.19 -14.81 4.02
N ARG A 200 -0.94 -14.78 4.49
CA ARG A 200 -0.33 -15.92 5.19
C ARG A 200 -1.03 -16.21 6.52
N LEU A 201 -1.37 -15.19 7.31
CA LEU A 201 -2.15 -15.33 8.54
C LEU A 201 -3.55 -15.90 8.27
N ASN A 202 -4.22 -15.46 7.20
CA ASN A 202 -5.49 -16.03 6.77
C ASN A 202 -5.39 -17.52 6.44
N GLY A 203 -4.30 -17.93 5.78
CA GLY A 203 -3.98 -19.33 5.52
C GLY A 203 -3.89 -20.15 6.81
N ILE A 204 -3.07 -19.66 7.75
CA ILE A 204 -2.84 -20.26 9.07
C ILE A 204 -4.13 -20.36 9.89
N SER A 205 -5.00 -19.35 9.84
CA SER A 205 -6.24 -19.32 10.61
C SER A 205 -7.35 -20.20 10.02
N SER A 206 -7.51 -20.17 8.70
CA SER A 206 -8.80 -20.54 8.09
C SER A 206 -8.69 -21.49 6.89
N VAL A 207 -7.53 -21.65 6.25
CA VAL A 207 -7.44 -22.35 4.95
C VAL A 207 -6.60 -23.63 5.03
N LYS A 208 -7.27 -24.79 5.01
CA LYS A 208 -6.64 -26.11 5.24
C LYS A 208 -5.40 -26.38 4.38
N HIS A 209 -5.45 -26.06 3.09
CA HIS A 209 -4.36 -26.29 2.14
C HIS A 209 -3.29 -25.19 2.16
N GLU A 210 -3.43 -24.17 3.01
CA GLU A 210 -2.44 -23.11 3.22
C GLU A 210 -1.87 -23.15 4.64
N GLY A 211 -1.79 -24.35 5.21
CA GLY A 211 -1.17 -24.56 6.53
C GLY A 211 -2.06 -24.15 7.71
N ARG A 212 -3.39 -24.32 7.60
CA ARG A 212 -4.29 -24.06 8.73
C ARG A 212 -3.87 -24.85 9.97
N LEU A 213 -3.73 -24.16 11.09
CA LEU A 213 -3.45 -24.77 12.37
C LEU A 213 -4.66 -25.53 12.92
N LYS A 214 -4.38 -26.55 13.74
CA LYS A 214 -5.41 -27.23 14.53
C LYS A 214 -6.05 -26.25 15.52
N ILE A 215 -7.28 -26.55 15.92
CA ILE A 215 -8.10 -25.65 16.76
C ILE A 215 -7.39 -25.36 18.10
N GLU A 216 -6.72 -26.35 18.68
CA GLU A 216 -6.01 -26.22 19.95
C GLU A 216 -4.81 -25.25 19.84
N LEU A 217 -4.10 -25.32 18.71
CA LEU A 217 -2.98 -24.43 18.41
C LEU A 217 -3.46 -23.00 18.11
N LEU A 218 -4.59 -22.86 17.42
CA LEU A 218 -5.23 -21.54 17.21
C LEU A 218 -5.69 -20.92 18.54
N ALA A 219 -6.27 -21.72 19.43
CA ALA A 219 -6.64 -21.27 20.77
C ALA A 219 -5.41 -20.83 21.58
N ALA A 220 -4.28 -21.53 21.45
CA ALA A 220 -3.02 -21.12 22.07
C ALA A 220 -2.49 -19.78 21.52
N VAL A 221 -2.60 -19.54 20.21
CA VAL A 221 -2.26 -18.25 19.59
C VAL A 221 -3.16 -17.13 20.13
N ASP A 222 -4.47 -17.34 20.19
CA ASP A 222 -5.42 -16.34 20.72
C ASP A 222 -5.22 -16.07 22.22
N ALA A 223 -4.84 -17.09 23.00
CA ALA A 223 -4.49 -16.93 24.41
C ALA A 223 -3.24 -16.05 24.59
N ARG A 224 -2.21 -16.24 23.74
CA ARG A 224 -1.02 -15.38 23.72
C ARG A 224 -1.41 -13.95 23.34
N LEU A 225 -2.14 -13.74 22.24
CA LEU A 225 -2.65 -12.42 21.82
C LEU A 225 -3.37 -11.69 22.96
N LYS A 226 -4.25 -12.40 23.70
CA LYS A 226 -4.96 -11.84 24.86
C LYS A 226 -4.02 -11.46 26.02
N LEU A 227 -2.92 -12.19 26.23
CA LEU A 227 -1.89 -11.83 27.20
C LEU A 227 -1.17 -10.55 26.77
N PHE A 228 -0.71 -10.47 25.53
CA PHE A 228 0.01 -9.29 25.02
C PHE A 228 -0.87 -8.04 24.99
N ALA A 229 -2.18 -8.20 24.74
CA ALA A 229 -3.14 -7.11 24.87
C ALA A 229 -3.15 -6.47 26.27
N LYS A 230 -2.94 -7.25 27.34
CA LYS A 230 -2.87 -6.75 28.72
C LYS A 230 -1.56 -6.03 29.03
N CYS A 231 -0.49 -6.38 28.32
CA CYS A 231 0.86 -5.85 28.53
C CYS A 231 1.29 -4.92 27.40
N LYS A 232 0.35 -4.42 26.58
CA LYS A 232 0.64 -3.59 25.41
C LYS A 232 1.31 -2.28 25.86
N PRO A 233 2.53 -1.99 25.39
CA PRO A 233 3.16 -0.68 25.59
C PRO A 233 2.26 0.48 25.17
N PHE A 234 2.45 1.63 25.81
CA PHE A 234 1.64 2.83 25.57
C PHE A 234 1.78 3.34 24.13
N GLU A 235 2.98 3.20 23.56
CA GLU A 235 3.37 3.67 22.24
C GLU A 235 2.60 2.99 21.10
N PHE A 236 2.14 1.76 21.31
CA PHE A 236 1.34 1.07 20.31
C PHE A 236 -0.10 1.58 20.33
N LYS A 237 -0.49 2.31 19.29
CA LYS A 237 -1.84 2.91 19.15
C LYS A 237 -2.99 1.89 19.16
N ARG A 238 -2.74 0.63 18.79
CA ARG A 238 -3.77 -0.42 18.68
C ARG A 238 -3.35 -1.68 19.41
N THR A 239 -4.35 -2.40 19.90
CA THR A 239 -4.22 -3.78 20.38
C THR A 239 -4.49 -4.72 19.21
N VAL A 240 -3.65 -5.75 19.05
CA VAL A 240 -3.90 -6.80 18.05
C VAL A 240 -5.05 -7.69 18.52
N HIS A 241 -6.08 -7.80 17.67
CA HIS A 241 -7.24 -8.64 17.97
C HIS A 241 -6.94 -10.15 17.82
N GLN A 242 -7.87 -10.99 18.29
CA GLN A 242 -7.80 -12.46 18.13
C GLN A 242 -7.65 -12.85 16.65
N LEU A 243 -6.76 -13.79 16.38
CA LEU A 243 -6.47 -14.29 15.04
C LEU A 243 -7.71 -14.99 14.46
N THR A 244 -8.33 -15.89 15.23
CA THR A 244 -9.42 -16.74 14.72
C THR A 244 -10.66 -15.96 14.26
N LYS A 245 -10.95 -14.83 14.90
CA LYS A 245 -12.14 -14.01 14.62
C LYS A 245 -11.86 -12.81 13.72
N SER A 246 -10.68 -12.23 13.83
CA SER A 246 -10.43 -10.89 13.27
C SER A 246 -9.39 -10.85 12.15
N VAL A 247 -8.76 -11.98 11.78
CA VAL A 247 -7.68 -12.01 10.78
C VAL A 247 -8.03 -11.37 9.42
N ASN A 248 -9.29 -11.45 8.99
CA ASN A 248 -9.74 -10.82 7.74
C ASN A 248 -9.84 -9.29 7.81
N ASN A 249 -9.88 -8.73 9.03
CA ASN A 249 -10.17 -7.32 9.30
C ASN A 249 -9.02 -6.60 10.01
N TYR A 250 -7.87 -7.25 10.17
CA TYR A 250 -6.68 -6.62 10.74
C TYR A 250 -6.31 -5.38 9.95
N LYS A 251 -6.07 -4.29 10.67
CA LYS A 251 -5.58 -3.04 10.09
C LYS A 251 -4.07 -3.10 9.90
N ASP A 252 -3.55 -2.29 8.99
CA ASP A 252 -2.13 -2.30 8.66
C ASP A 252 -1.23 -2.01 9.87
N ALA A 253 -1.66 -1.14 10.79
CA ALA A 253 -0.96 -0.92 12.05
C ALA A 253 -0.94 -2.16 12.98
N GLU A 254 -1.98 -3.00 12.97
CA GLU A 254 -1.97 -4.28 13.70
C GLU A 254 -1.04 -5.30 13.03
N LEU A 255 -1.03 -5.33 11.69
CA LEU A 255 -0.15 -6.19 10.92
C LEU A 255 1.33 -5.82 11.10
N GLN A 256 1.65 -4.52 11.12
CA GLN A 256 2.99 -4.02 11.41
C GLN A 256 3.43 -4.46 12.82
N GLN A 257 2.59 -4.24 13.83
CA GLN A 257 2.88 -4.67 15.20
C GLN A 257 3.09 -6.19 15.29
N LEU A 258 2.23 -6.95 14.60
CA LEU A 258 2.36 -8.40 14.51
C LEU A 258 3.68 -8.81 13.86
N LEU A 259 4.02 -8.24 12.71
CA LEU A 259 5.17 -8.63 11.91
C LEU A 259 6.50 -8.41 12.65
N TYR A 260 6.69 -7.24 13.25
CA TYR A 260 7.97 -6.87 13.85
C TYR A 260 8.14 -7.32 15.30
N TYR A 261 7.08 -7.24 16.11
CA TYR A 261 7.23 -7.39 17.58
C TYR A 261 6.68 -8.71 18.10
N LEU A 262 5.64 -9.23 17.47
CA LEU A 262 4.83 -10.29 18.06
C LEU A 262 4.94 -11.63 17.32
N LEU A 263 5.44 -11.63 16.08
CA LEU A 263 5.48 -12.79 15.20
C LEU A 263 6.17 -14.00 15.84
N PHE A 264 7.39 -13.81 16.34
CA PHE A 264 8.15 -14.89 16.97
C PHE A 264 7.49 -15.39 18.26
N PRO A 265 7.24 -14.56 19.30
CA PRO A 265 6.66 -15.07 20.54
C PRO A 265 5.27 -15.71 20.33
N PHE A 266 4.54 -15.33 19.29
CA PHE A 266 3.19 -15.86 19.04
C PHE A 266 3.23 -17.22 18.39
N PHE A 267 4.12 -17.42 17.42
CA PHE A 267 4.18 -18.67 16.67
C PHE A 267 5.27 -19.64 17.13
N HIS A 268 6.17 -19.21 18.02
CA HIS A 268 7.20 -20.09 18.58
C HIS A 268 6.58 -21.31 19.28
N LYS A 269 7.05 -22.50 18.91
CA LYS A 269 6.50 -23.81 19.34
C LYS A 269 5.03 -24.05 18.95
N ILE A 270 4.47 -23.27 18.02
CA ILE A 270 3.12 -23.46 17.47
C ILE A 270 3.18 -23.78 15.96
N LEU A 271 3.90 -22.97 15.18
CA LEU A 271 4.17 -23.28 13.78
C LEU A 271 5.28 -24.31 13.66
N GLU A 272 5.22 -25.11 12.59
CA GLU A 272 6.34 -25.96 12.17
C GLU A 272 7.60 -25.09 11.95
N LYS A 273 8.76 -25.59 12.38
CA LYS A 273 10.03 -24.85 12.34
C LYS A 273 10.31 -24.20 10.98
N LYS A 274 10.19 -24.96 9.88
CA LYS A 274 10.41 -24.46 8.51
C LYS A 274 9.44 -23.33 8.13
N GLN A 275 8.17 -23.43 8.54
CA GLN A 275 7.17 -22.41 8.24
C GLN A 275 7.34 -21.14 9.09
N LEU A 276 7.83 -21.29 10.33
CA LEU A 276 8.19 -20.16 11.18
C LEU A 276 9.43 -19.44 10.64
N GLU A 277 10.47 -20.19 10.27
CA GLU A 277 11.68 -19.63 9.64
C GLU A 277 11.33 -18.90 8.35
N ASN A 278 10.45 -19.47 7.51
CA ASN A 278 9.97 -18.81 6.31
C ASN A 278 9.29 -17.48 6.59
N ILE A 279 8.30 -17.42 7.50
CA ILE A 279 7.56 -16.18 7.76
C ILE A 279 8.44 -15.11 8.42
N LEU A 280 9.49 -15.51 9.14
CA LEU A 280 10.50 -14.61 9.73
C LEU A 280 11.43 -13.95 8.70
N LEU A 281 11.52 -14.49 7.48
CA LEU A 281 12.25 -13.84 6.39
C LEU A 281 11.66 -12.47 6.03
N LEU A 282 10.34 -12.28 6.20
CA LEU A 282 9.68 -11.00 5.94
C LEU A 282 10.21 -9.88 6.86
N PRO A 283 10.07 -9.91 8.20
CA PRO A 283 10.61 -8.87 9.07
C PRO A 283 12.13 -8.75 8.97
N GLN A 284 12.86 -9.86 8.77
CA GLN A 284 14.31 -9.80 8.59
C GLN A 284 14.70 -9.00 7.35
N SER A 285 14.00 -9.21 6.23
CA SER A 285 14.22 -8.45 5.00
C SER A 285 13.88 -6.97 5.18
N MET A 286 12.79 -6.68 5.88
CA MET A 286 12.38 -5.31 6.17
C MET A 286 13.41 -4.56 7.02
N LEU A 287 13.93 -5.20 8.08
CA LEU A 287 15.00 -4.63 8.91
C LEU A 287 16.27 -4.34 8.09
N LEU A 288 16.65 -5.24 7.18
CA LEU A 288 17.77 -5.01 6.26
C LEU A 288 17.52 -3.84 5.31
N LEU A 289 16.26 -3.63 4.92
CA LEU A 289 15.79 -2.50 4.11
C LEU A 289 15.56 -1.22 4.92
N GLY A 290 16.06 -1.13 6.16
CA GLY A 290 16.03 0.10 6.94
C GLY A 290 14.66 0.42 7.54
N SER A 291 13.90 -0.57 8.00
CA SER A 291 12.74 -0.31 8.87
C SER A 291 13.14 0.63 10.01
N TYR A 292 12.27 1.59 10.33
CA TYR A 292 12.52 2.64 11.33
C TYR A 292 13.74 3.54 11.09
N ASN A 293 14.44 3.43 9.95
CA ASN A 293 15.59 4.26 9.61
C ASN A 293 15.42 4.90 8.22
N PRO A 294 15.23 6.22 8.11
CA PRO A 294 14.99 6.87 6.83
C PRO A 294 16.24 6.99 5.95
N GLU A 295 17.44 6.72 6.48
CA GLU A 295 18.70 6.88 5.77
C GLU A 295 18.84 5.91 4.58
N PRO A 296 19.67 6.26 3.57
CA PRO A 296 19.94 5.37 2.46
C PRO A 296 20.48 4.01 2.91
N VAL A 297 19.88 2.94 2.40
CA VAL A 297 20.29 1.56 2.69
C VAL A 297 21.47 1.16 1.79
N PRO A 298 22.57 0.59 2.33
CA PRO A 298 23.68 0.08 1.53
C PRO A 298 23.24 -0.99 0.52
N ALA A 299 23.83 -0.96 -0.68
CA ALA A 299 23.49 -1.88 -1.76
C ALA A 299 23.63 -3.37 -1.37
N GLU A 300 24.62 -3.72 -0.54
CA GLU A 300 24.82 -5.07 -0.01
C GLU A 300 23.62 -5.53 0.84
N LYS A 301 23.15 -4.68 1.77
CA LYS A 301 21.99 -4.98 2.61
C LYS A 301 20.72 -5.11 1.79
N SER A 302 20.51 -4.23 0.81
CA SER A 302 19.37 -4.31 -0.11
C SER A 302 19.42 -5.58 -0.98
N GLY A 303 20.62 -5.98 -1.43
CA GLY A 303 20.83 -7.22 -2.17
C GLY A 303 20.52 -8.46 -1.34
N GLU A 304 20.96 -8.47 -0.09
CA GLU A 304 20.65 -9.55 0.87
C GLU A 304 19.15 -9.62 1.18
N ALA A 305 18.50 -8.47 1.43
CA ALA A 305 17.05 -8.44 1.62
C ALA A 305 16.29 -8.99 0.41
N ARG A 306 16.71 -8.63 -0.82
CA ARG A 306 16.13 -9.18 -2.05
C ARG A 306 16.28 -10.70 -2.11
N ARG A 307 17.44 -11.23 -1.73
CA ARG A 307 17.70 -12.68 -1.67
C ARG A 307 16.77 -13.37 -0.67
N LEU A 308 16.59 -12.80 0.52
CA LEU A 308 15.70 -13.33 1.56
C LEU A 308 14.22 -13.28 1.13
N LEU A 309 13.78 -12.20 0.46
CA LEU A 309 12.41 -12.10 -0.08
C LEU A 309 12.16 -13.11 -1.20
N LYS A 310 13.13 -13.37 -2.06
CA LYS A 310 13.05 -14.46 -3.04
C LYS A 310 12.99 -15.82 -2.36
N LEU A 311 13.83 -16.06 -1.35
CA LEU A 311 13.82 -17.30 -0.56
C LEU A 311 12.47 -17.52 0.13
N TYR A 312 11.85 -16.46 0.65
CA TYR A 312 10.49 -16.51 1.21
C TYR A 312 9.49 -17.05 0.18
N VAL A 313 9.52 -16.53 -1.04
CA VAL A 313 8.62 -16.96 -2.13
C VAL A 313 8.95 -18.38 -2.61
N GLU A 314 10.21 -18.77 -2.73
CA GLU A 314 10.61 -20.14 -3.11
C GLU A 314 10.13 -21.17 -2.10
N GLN A 315 10.38 -20.95 -0.81
CA GLN A 315 9.91 -21.85 0.25
C GLN A 315 8.38 -21.94 0.31
N MET A 316 7.67 -20.83 0.04
CA MET A 316 6.21 -20.87 -0.09
C MET A 316 5.76 -21.81 -1.22
N LYS A 317 6.50 -21.91 -2.33
CA LYS A 317 6.23 -22.89 -3.40
C LYS A 317 6.51 -24.31 -2.95
N GLU A 318 7.58 -24.55 -2.19
CA GLU A 318 7.90 -25.87 -1.64
C GLU A 318 6.81 -26.37 -0.69
N PHE A 319 6.18 -25.47 0.06
CA PHE A 319 5.02 -25.78 0.90
C PHE A 319 3.71 -25.95 0.11
N GLU A 320 3.76 -25.84 -1.22
CA GLU A 320 2.60 -25.80 -2.11
C GLU A 320 1.60 -24.68 -1.76
N PHE A 321 2.07 -23.63 -1.08
CA PHE A 321 1.24 -22.48 -0.76
C PHE A 321 1.16 -21.54 -1.96
N PRO A 322 0.01 -20.87 -2.14
CA PRO A 322 -0.24 -20.10 -3.35
C PRO A 322 0.57 -18.80 -3.40
N ILE A 323 1.25 -18.59 -4.52
CA ILE A 323 2.02 -17.37 -4.79
C ILE A 323 1.12 -16.33 -5.45
N ARG A 324 0.27 -15.70 -4.64
CA ARG A 324 -0.61 -14.60 -5.07
C ARG A 324 0.19 -13.34 -5.38
N PHE A 325 -0.46 -12.37 -6.03
CA PHE A 325 0.17 -11.11 -6.42
C PHE A 325 1.03 -10.46 -5.34
N PHE A 326 0.48 -10.19 -4.14
CA PHE A 326 1.26 -9.56 -3.07
C PHE A 326 2.41 -10.45 -2.59
N THR A 327 2.21 -11.77 -2.50
CA THR A 327 3.26 -12.73 -2.15
C THR A 327 4.41 -12.70 -3.15
N HIS A 328 4.11 -12.57 -4.45
CA HIS A 328 5.14 -12.40 -5.46
C HIS A 328 5.80 -11.02 -5.36
N ASN A 329 5.00 -9.96 -5.25
CA ASN A 329 5.45 -8.58 -5.37
C ASN A 329 6.40 -8.13 -4.24
N VAL A 330 6.46 -8.87 -3.11
CA VAL A 330 7.44 -8.62 -2.04
C VAL A 330 8.88 -8.63 -2.57
N ILE A 331 9.20 -9.45 -3.58
CA ILE A 331 10.58 -9.56 -4.11
C ILE A 331 11.08 -8.28 -4.80
N HIS A 332 10.17 -7.34 -5.08
CA HIS A 332 10.45 -6.08 -5.75
C HIS A 332 10.58 -4.89 -4.78
N VAL A 333 10.19 -5.04 -3.51
CA VAL A 333 10.21 -3.94 -2.52
C VAL A 333 11.60 -3.33 -2.37
N SER A 334 12.65 -4.16 -2.40
CA SER A 334 14.04 -3.70 -2.32
C SER A 334 14.48 -2.77 -3.46
N GLU A 335 13.82 -2.87 -4.63
CA GLU A 335 14.19 -2.08 -5.81
C GLU A 335 13.92 -0.59 -5.54
N ASP A 336 12.82 -0.28 -4.87
CA ASP A 336 12.43 1.11 -4.60
C ASP A 336 13.21 1.74 -3.45
N VAL A 337 13.62 0.95 -2.47
CA VAL A 337 14.57 1.37 -1.41
C VAL A 337 15.87 1.88 -2.05
N ILE A 338 16.39 1.17 -3.05
CA ILE A 338 17.59 1.59 -3.81
C ILE A 338 17.28 2.83 -4.65
N ASN A 339 16.21 2.81 -5.44
CA ASN A 339 15.87 3.90 -6.36
C ASN A 339 15.64 5.24 -5.63
N HIS A 340 15.05 5.19 -4.44
CA HIS A 340 14.71 6.37 -3.65
C HIS A 340 15.73 6.70 -2.55
N GLN A 341 16.76 5.88 -2.37
CA GLN A 341 17.85 6.08 -1.40
C GLN A 341 17.33 6.37 0.02
N THR A 342 16.44 5.52 0.51
CA THR A 342 15.81 5.69 1.82
C THR A 342 15.39 4.34 2.38
N GLY A 343 15.19 4.24 3.69
CA GLY A 343 14.61 3.04 4.30
C GLY A 343 13.16 2.78 3.89
N VAL A 344 12.78 1.51 3.97
CA VAL A 344 11.54 0.98 3.39
C VAL A 344 10.26 1.63 3.91
N GLU A 345 10.18 1.93 5.20
CA GLU A 345 8.96 2.54 5.77
C GLU A 345 8.78 4.01 5.39
N THR A 346 9.85 4.69 4.93
CA THR A 346 9.74 6.05 4.36
C THR A 346 8.94 6.05 3.06
N LEU A 347 8.81 4.88 2.44
CA LEU A 347 8.04 4.66 1.22
C LEU A 347 6.62 4.14 1.49
N ASP A 348 6.24 3.96 2.76
CA ASP A 348 4.92 3.43 3.13
C ASP A 348 3.78 4.43 2.93
N ALA A 349 2.59 3.87 2.70
CA ALA A 349 1.40 4.64 2.42
C ALA A 349 0.60 5.09 3.66
N PHE A 350 1.10 4.87 4.89
CA PHE A 350 0.39 5.20 6.15
C PHE A 350 -0.01 6.67 6.25
N ILE A 351 0.84 7.58 5.75
CA ILE A 351 0.57 9.02 5.73
C ILE A 351 -0.73 9.31 4.95
N TYR A 352 -0.98 8.56 3.88
CA TYR A 352 -2.15 8.75 3.02
C TYR A 352 -3.44 8.15 3.61
N GLU A 353 -3.37 6.99 4.29
CA GLU A 353 -4.55 6.42 4.96
C GLU A 353 -5.11 7.40 6.02
N ASN A 354 -4.21 8.09 6.73
CA ASN A 354 -4.58 9.12 7.70
C ASN A 354 -5.29 10.30 7.02
N VAL A 355 -4.81 10.76 5.88
CA VAL A 355 -5.45 11.84 5.10
C VAL A 355 -6.82 11.41 4.56
N GLN A 356 -6.99 10.16 4.13
CA GLN A 356 -8.30 9.66 3.69
C GLN A 356 -9.35 9.67 4.81
N ARG A 357 -8.93 9.48 6.07
CA ARG A 357 -9.83 9.59 7.22
C ARG A 357 -10.38 11.00 7.36
N VAL A 358 -9.55 12.03 7.17
CA VAL A 358 -9.98 13.44 7.17
C VAL A 358 -11.17 13.65 6.22
N PHE A 359 -11.06 13.16 4.98
CA PHE A 359 -12.15 13.30 4.01
C PHE A 359 -13.41 12.55 4.41
N ARG A 360 -13.30 11.35 4.99
CA ARG A 360 -14.48 10.59 5.46
C ARG A 360 -15.19 11.30 6.62
N ASP A 361 -14.44 11.91 7.52
CA ASP A 361 -15.01 12.59 8.69
C ASP A 361 -15.68 13.92 8.31
N ILE A 362 -15.20 14.58 7.24
CA ILE A 362 -15.82 15.78 6.65
C ILE A 362 -17.14 15.44 5.94
N LEU A 363 -17.26 14.23 5.39
CA LEU A 363 -18.42 13.80 4.62
C LEU A 363 -19.53 13.30 5.54
N GLY A 364 -20.62 14.05 5.64
CA GLY A 364 -21.82 13.65 6.39
C GLY A 364 -22.70 12.65 5.64
N SER A 365 -22.55 12.54 4.31
CA SER A 365 -23.26 11.55 3.49
C SER A 365 -22.56 11.31 2.14
N GLY A 366 -22.97 10.26 1.43
CA GLY A 366 -22.54 10.03 0.04
C GLY A 366 -23.16 10.98 -1.00
N ASN A 367 -24.07 11.88 -0.61
CA ASN A 367 -24.76 12.77 -1.53
C ASN A 367 -23.94 14.05 -1.79
N LYS A 368 -23.53 14.32 -3.03
CA LYS A 368 -22.70 15.49 -3.39
C LYS A 368 -21.42 15.66 -2.54
N PRO A 369 -20.53 14.65 -2.50
CA PRO A 369 -19.36 14.66 -1.61
C PRO A 369 -18.40 15.82 -1.88
N VAL A 370 -18.24 16.25 -3.14
CA VAL A 370 -17.36 17.39 -3.49
C VAL A 370 -17.91 18.70 -2.94
N GLU A 371 -19.21 18.95 -3.09
CA GLU A 371 -19.87 20.15 -2.55
C GLU A 371 -19.75 20.19 -1.02
N GLN A 372 -19.97 19.05 -0.35
CA GLN A 372 -19.77 18.92 1.10
C GLN A 372 -18.34 19.28 1.52
N ILE A 373 -17.32 18.76 0.82
CA ILE A 373 -15.91 19.06 1.12
C ILE A 373 -15.62 20.55 0.91
N CYS A 374 -16.03 21.13 -0.22
CA CYS A 374 -15.82 22.55 -0.52
C CYS A 374 -16.46 23.47 0.52
N ASN A 375 -17.71 23.19 0.91
CA ASN A 375 -18.43 23.97 1.91
C ASN A 375 -17.74 23.86 3.29
N ARG A 376 -17.34 22.65 3.71
CA ARG A 376 -16.67 22.44 5.00
C ARG A 376 -15.29 23.06 5.06
N LEU A 377 -14.52 23.02 3.97
CA LEU A 377 -13.22 23.71 3.89
C LEU A 377 -13.41 25.25 3.91
N THR A 378 -14.48 25.76 3.30
CA THR A 378 -14.81 27.19 3.30
C THR A 378 -15.25 27.65 4.70
N GLU A 379 -16.12 26.90 5.37
CA GLU A 379 -16.49 27.12 6.78
C GLU A 379 -15.24 27.14 7.67
N ARG A 380 -14.35 26.15 7.52
CA ARG A 380 -13.09 26.07 8.27
C ARG A 380 -12.23 27.32 8.11
N ASN A 381 -12.08 27.81 6.87
CA ASN A 381 -11.27 28.99 6.57
C ASN A 381 -11.93 30.28 7.09
N LYS A 382 -13.26 30.35 7.03
CA LYS A 382 -14.04 31.54 7.44
C LYS A 382 -14.10 31.70 8.96
N TYR A 383 -14.13 30.61 9.73
CA TYR A 383 -14.38 30.64 11.17
C TYR A 383 -13.16 30.31 12.04
N LEU A 384 -11.95 30.18 11.47
CA LEU A 384 -10.70 29.90 12.20
C LEU A 384 -10.84 28.78 13.25
N LEU A 385 -11.60 27.74 12.92
CA LEU A 385 -11.91 26.67 13.87
C LEU A 385 -10.60 26.05 14.40
N PRO A 386 -10.49 25.83 15.72
CA PRO A 386 -9.27 25.30 16.31
C PRO A 386 -8.97 23.93 15.71
N THR A 387 -7.73 23.78 15.25
CA THR A 387 -7.26 22.57 14.57
C THR A 387 -6.11 21.92 15.33
N SER A 388 -6.00 20.60 15.24
CA SER A 388 -4.81 19.87 15.65
C SER A 388 -3.60 20.29 14.79
N ALA A 389 -2.38 19.93 15.22
CA ALA A 389 -1.15 20.19 14.47
C ALA A 389 -1.15 19.62 13.02
N ASP A 390 -2.02 18.62 12.76
CA ASP A 390 -2.21 18.00 11.44
C ASP A 390 -3.40 18.59 10.66
N GLY A 391 -4.06 19.63 11.19
CA GLY A 391 -5.13 20.37 10.52
C GLY A 391 -6.55 19.80 10.70
N LEU A 392 -6.78 18.90 11.67
CA LEU A 392 -8.11 18.34 12.00
C LEU A 392 -8.90 19.29 12.89
N ILE A 393 -10.19 19.48 12.64
CA ILE A 393 -11.07 20.29 13.49
C ILE A 393 -11.27 19.58 14.83
N LEU A 394 -10.94 20.24 15.95
CA LEU A 394 -11.21 19.73 17.29
C LEU A 394 -12.72 19.87 17.53
N SER A 395 -13.43 18.74 17.65
CA SER A 395 -14.89 18.72 17.67
C SER A 395 -15.48 18.12 18.94
N GLN A 396 -14.66 17.42 19.75
CA GLN A 396 -15.05 16.91 21.05
C GLN A 396 -14.16 17.50 22.15
N ALA A 397 -14.72 17.64 23.36
CA ALA A 397 -14.00 18.21 24.50
C ALA A 397 -12.66 17.49 24.78
N GLU A 398 -12.63 16.17 24.63
CA GLU A 398 -11.43 15.32 24.78
C GLU A 398 -10.29 15.70 23.80
N ASP A 399 -10.64 16.16 22.59
CA ASP A 399 -9.66 16.60 21.60
C ASP A 399 -8.95 17.90 22.05
N PHE A 400 -9.70 18.80 22.70
CA PHE A 400 -9.17 20.04 23.26
C PHE A 400 -8.24 19.78 24.45
N TYR A 401 -8.62 18.86 25.36
CA TYR A 401 -7.77 18.47 26.48
C TYR A 401 -6.45 17.85 26.01
N THR A 402 -6.52 16.95 25.01
CA THR A 402 -5.32 16.30 24.46
C THR A 402 -4.38 17.31 23.80
N GLN A 403 -4.90 18.32 23.09
CA GLN A 403 -4.07 19.38 22.50
C GLN A 403 -3.51 20.35 23.55
N ALA A 404 -4.27 20.65 24.61
CA ALA A 404 -3.81 21.47 25.72
C ALA A 404 -2.63 20.80 26.45
N GLU A 405 -2.72 19.49 26.74
CA GLU A 405 -1.61 18.72 27.33
C GLU A 405 -0.35 18.72 26.43
N LEU A 406 -0.52 18.58 25.11
CA LEU A 406 0.58 18.63 24.15
C LEU A 406 1.24 20.01 24.06
N MET A 407 0.47 21.09 24.25
CA MET A 407 0.96 22.47 24.29
C MET A 407 1.68 22.77 25.60
N GLU A 408 1.11 22.37 26.74
CA GLU A 408 1.74 22.50 28.06
C GLU A 408 3.05 21.72 28.15
N GLN A 409 3.14 20.53 27.55
CA GLN A 409 4.38 19.76 27.47
C GLN A 409 5.46 20.45 26.61
N LYS A 410 5.05 21.22 25.59
CA LYS A 410 5.94 22.02 24.75
C LYS A 410 6.44 23.28 25.46
N GLU A 411 5.56 23.95 26.21
CA GLU A 411 5.87 25.18 26.94
C GLU A 411 6.65 24.92 28.23
N ALA A 412 6.43 23.78 28.89
CA ALA A 412 7.13 23.37 30.11
C ALA A 412 8.63 23.06 29.89
N GLY A 413 9.14 23.17 28.65
CA GLY A 413 10.56 22.98 28.37
C GLY A 413 11.08 21.62 28.81
N SER A 414 10.21 20.60 28.85
CA SER A 414 10.64 19.23 29.15
C SER A 414 11.56 18.79 28.02
N LYS A 415 12.87 18.87 28.29
CA LYS A 415 13.89 18.11 27.60
C LYS A 415 13.63 16.63 27.86
N THR A 416 12.67 16.03 27.18
CA THR A 416 12.78 14.63 26.83
C THR A 416 13.80 14.56 25.70
N SER A 417 15.05 14.49 26.12
CA SER A 417 16.10 13.69 25.47
C SER A 417 15.68 13.13 24.11
N CYS A 418 16.18 13.77 23.05
CA CYS A 418 16.60 13.02 21.88
C CYS A 418 17.56 11.93 22.36
N TRP A 419 17.03 10.76 22.70
CA TRP A 419 17.84 9.57 22.78
C TRP A 419 18.04 9.09 21.35
N ASN A 420 19.31 9.08 20.96
CA ASN A 420 19.80 8.31 19.84
C ASN A 420 19.21 6.91 19.87
N PHE A 421 18.58 6.49 18.77
CA PHE A 421 18.79 5.17 18.17
C PHE A 421 18.69 5.32 16.66
#